data_AF-X0VPS4-F1
#
_entry.id   AF-X0VPS4-F1
#
_cell.length_a   1.000
_cell.length_b   1.000
_cell.length_c   1.000
_cell.angle_alpha   90.00
_cell.angle_beta   90.00
_cell.angle_gamma   90.00
#
_symmetry.space_group_name_H-M   'P 1'
#
loop_
_entity.id
_entity.type
_entity.pdbx_description
1 polymer ?
#
loop_
_entity_poly.entity_id
_entity_poly.type
_entity_poly.pdbx_seq_one_letter_code
_entity_poly.pdbx_strand_id
1 'polypeptide(L)'
;FSKLFDLVIMLCEGGFPLMETDEMNFQILQNAANALKPNGKLIFTTLNGLFPLFHSVKDFLAAEAKETGATYKDNTFNLMTFRDHNTTEFADDSGNKKSLNCNERYYVPSEITWILKS
;
A
#
# COMPACT_ATOMS: atom_id res chain seq x y z
N PHE A 1 -10.79 -18.25 6.30
CA PHE A 1 -12.24 -18.13 6.64
C PHE A 1 -13.03 -18.22 5.36
N SER A 2 -14.23 -18.82 5.37
CA SER A 2 -15.06 -18.92 4.16
C SER A 2 -16.47 -18.41 4.45
N LYS A 3 -16.84 -17.28 3.84
CA LYS A 3 -18.18 -16.67 3.89
C LYS A 3 -18.71 -16.49 5.32
N LEU A 4 -17.86 -16.03 6.23
CA LEU A 4 -18.20 -15.91 7.65
C LEU A 4 -18.61 -14.50 8.05
N PHE A 5 -18.15 -13.47 7.33
CA PHE A 5 -18.27 -12.09 7.76
C PHE A 5 -19.15 -11.27 6.82
N ASP A 6 -19.98 -10.39 7.38
CA ASP A 6 -20.81 -9.45 6.63
C ASP A 6 -20.03 -8.20 6.21
N LEU A 7 -18.84 -7.98 6.79
CA LEU A 7 -17.97 -6.84 6.54
C LEU A 7 -16.50 -7.26 6.65
N VAL A 8 -15.69 -6.88 5.67
CA VAL A 8 -14.22 -6.94 5.73
C VAL A 8 -13.68 -5.51 5.66
N ILE A 9 -12.73 -5.19 6.54
CA ILE A 9 -12.10 -3.88 6.64
C ILE A 9 -10.58 -4.04 6.51
N MET A 10 -9.95 -3.28 5.60
CA MET A 10 -8.50 -3.15 5.48
C MET A 10 -8.11 -1.68 5.40
N LEU A 11 -7.78 -1.08 6.53
CA LEU A 11 -7.40 0.34 6.61
C LEU A 11 -5.91 0.47 6.85
N CYS A 12 -5.34 1.58 6.38
CA CYS A 12 -3.92 1.92 6.49
C CYS A 12 -3.06 1.15 5.49
N GLU A 13 -1.83 1.62 5.30
CA GLU A 13 -0.86 1.07 4.34
C GLU A 13 -0.53 -0.40 4.69
N GLY A 14 -0.60 -0.81 5.96
CA GLY A 14 -0.27 -2.18 6.39
C GLY A 14 -1.22 -3.30 5.95
N GLY A 15 -2.40 -3.00 5.38
CA GLY A 15 -3.37 -4.03 4.96
C GLY A 15 -3.25 -4.45 3.50
N PHE A 16 -3.02 -3.48 2.62
CA PHE A 16 -2.88 -3.59 1.17
C PHE A 16 -2.40 -2.22 0.69
N PRO A 17 -1.46 -2.08 -0.25
CA PRO A 17 -0.84 -3.12 -1.09
C PRO A 17 0.71 -3.14 -1.03
N LEU A 18 1.28 -3.26 0.16
CA LEU A 18 2.73 -3.18 0.38
C LEU A 18 3.51 -4.46 0.01
N MET A 19 2.89 -5.41 -0.70
CA MET A 19 3.58 -6.63 -1.09
C MET A 19 4.47 -6.40 -2.32
N GLU A 20 5.55 -7.17 -2.39
CA GLU A 20 6.60 -7.04 -3.38
C GLU A 20 6.10 -7.31 -4.81
N THR A 21 5.07 -8.15 -4.97
CA THR A 21 4.48 -8.48 -6.28
C THR A 21 2.97 -8.24 -6.32
N ASP A 22 2.44 -8.08 -7.53
CA ASP A 22 1.01 -7.82 -7.76
C ASP A 22 0.15 -9.06 -7.42
N GLU A 23 0.70 -10.27 -7.59
CA GLU A 23 0.05 -11.53 -7.24
C GLU A 23 -0.14 -11.67 -5.74
N MET A 24 0.84 -11.25 -4.94
CA MET A 24 0.73 -11.26 -3.48
C MET A 24 -0.34 -10.27 -3.01
N ASN A 25 -0.37 -9.07 -3.61
CA ASN A 25 -1.43 -8.09 -3.39
C ASN A 25 -2.81 -8.64 -3.79
N PHE A 26 -2.89 -9.33 -4.93
CA PHE A 26 -4.13 -9.96 -5.38
C PHE A 26 -4.60 -11.07 -4.42
N GLN A 27 -3.69 -11.86 -3.85
CA GLN A 27 -4.03 -12.88 -2.84
C GLN A 27 -4.64 -12.27 -1.57
N ILE A 28 -4.23 -11.06 -1.16
CA ILE A 28 -4.86 -10.34 -0.06
C ILE A 28 -6.34 -10.06 -0.38
N LEU A 29 -6.62 -9.52 -1.57
CA LEU A 29 -7.99 -9.24 -2.02
C LEU A 29 -8.82 -10.53 -2.16
N GLN A 30 -8.22 -11.61 -2.68
CA GLN A 30 -8.87 -12.92 -2.79
C GLN A 30 -9.24 -13.47 -1.41
N ASN A 31 -8.36 -13.32 -0.42
CA ASN A 31 -8.65 -13.74 0.96
C ASN A 31 -9.74 -12.88 1.60
N ALA A 32 -9.74 -11.56 1.35
CA ALA A 32 -10.83 -10.67 1.78
C ALA A 32 -12.17 -11.09 1.17
N ALA A 33 -12.21 -11.38 -0.13
CA ALA A 33 -13.39 -11.87 -0.83
C ALA A 33 -13.86 -13.23 -0.29
N ASN A 34 -12.94 -14.16 -0.03
CA ASN A 34 -13.25 -15.48 0.53
C ASN A 34 -13.88 -15.39 1.92
N ALA A 35 -13.42 -14.46 2.75
CA ALA A 35 -13.93 -14.25 4.11
C ALA A 35 -15.36 -13.67 4.11
N LEU A 36 -15.72 -12.91 3.06
CA LEU A 36 -16.96 -12.16 2.94
C LEU A 36 -18.15 -13.04 2.55
N LYS A 37 -19.31 -12.81 3.19
CA LYS A 37 -20.59 -13.40 2.79
C LYS A 37 -21.09 -12.79 1.47
N PRO A 38 -21.97 -13.50 0.72
CA PRO A 38 -22.72 -12.87 -0.37
C PRO A 38 -23.41 -11.58 0.11
N ASN A 39 -23.28 -10.51 -0.67
CA ASN A 39 -23.78 -9.15 -0.33
C ASN A 39 -23.14 -8.50 0.92
N GLY A 40 -22.06 -9.08 1.45
CA GLY A 40 -21.24 -8.42 2.45
C GLY A 40 -20.55 -7.17 1.89
N LYS A 41 -20.03 -6.33 2.79
CA LYS A 41 -19.36 -5.08 2.43
C LYS A 41 -17.85 -5.23 2.53
N LEU A 42 -17.13 -4.62 1.61
CA LEU A 42 -15.68 -4.46 1.68
C LEU A 42 -15.36 -2.97 1.82
N ILE A 43 -14.60 -2.61 2.84
CA ILE A 43 -14.09 -1.25 3.04
C ILE A 43 -12.57 -1.34 3.11
N PHE A 44 -11.88 -0.65 2.22
CA PHE A 44 -10.43 -0.60 2.30
C PHE A 44 -9.87 0.71 1.76
N THR A 45 -8.64 0.99 2.16
CA THR A 45 -7.81 2.08 1.63
C THR A 45 -6.68 1.51 0.79
N THR A 46 -6.23 2.26 -0.21
CA THR A 46 -5.03 1.93 -0.98
C THR A 46 -4.36 3.23 -1.44
N LEU A 47 -3.08 3.16 -1.78
CA LEU A 47 -2.32 4.30 -2.28
C LEU A 47 -2.84 4.73 -3.66
N ASN A 48 -3.11 6.02 -3.84
CA ASN A 48 -3.73 6.55 -5.04
C ASN A 48 -2.70 6.85 -6.14
N GLY A 49 -2.69 6.06 -7.20
CA GLY A 49 -1.78 6.21 -8.35
C GLY A 49 -1.98 7.48 -9.17
N LEU A 50 -3.09 8.21 -9.01
CA LEU A 50 -3.24 9.52 -9.65
C LEU A 50 -2.33 10.59 -9.04
N PHE A 51 -1.99 10.48 -7.75
CA PHE A 51 -1.11 11.46 -7.10
C PHE A 51 0.30 11.52 -7.73
N PRO A 52 1.06 10.40 -7.84
CA PRO A 52 2.41 10.40 -8.41
C PRO A 52 2.44 10.71 -9.92
N LEU A 53 1.30 10.64 -10.61
CA LEU A 53 1.20 11.06 -12.02
C LEU A 53 1.29 12.59 -12.20
N PHE A 54 0.90 13.36 -11.17
CA PHE A 54 0.87 14.82 -11.21
C PHE A 54 1.81 15.49 -10.21
N HIS A 55 2.39 14.72 -9.28
CA HIS A 55 3.23 15.25 -8.20
C HIS A 55 4.47 14.37 -8.01
N SER A 56 5.58 15.00 -7.63
CA SER A 56 6.80 14.30 -7.23
C SER A 56 6.63 13.74 -5.82
N VAL A 57 6.56 12.41 -5.70
CA VAL A 57 6.48 11.71 -4.39
C VAL A 57 7.69 12.05 -3.53
N LYS A 58 8.88 12.12 -4.15
CA LYS A 58 10.12 12.50 -3.47
C LYS A 58 10.01 13.88 -2.82
N ASP A 59 9.52 14.89 -3.54
CA ASP A 59 9.42 16.26 -3.02
C ASP A 59 8.35 16.35 -1.93
N PHE A 60 7.24 15.63 -2.10
CA PHE A 60 6.20 15.51 -1.08
C PHE A 60 6.74 14.91 0.23
N LEU A 61 7.43 13.77 0.16
CA LEU A 61 8.02 13.12 1.34
C LEU A 61 9.12 13.97 1.98
N ALA A 62 9.92 14.67 1.17
CA ALA A 62 10.96 15.57 1.69
C ALA A 62 10.37 16.79 2.42
N ALA A 63 9.24 17.32 1.95
CA ALA A 63 8.55 18.43 2.61
C ALA A 63 7.94 18.04 3.97
N GLU A 64 7.53 16.78 4.11
CA GLU A 64 6.95 16.23 5.33
C GLU A 64 7.99 15.61 6.28
N ALA A 65 9.29 15.68 5.94
CA ALA A 65 10.36 15.14 6.75
C ALA A 65 10.42 15.85 8.12
N LYS A 66 10.26 15.08 9.20
CA LYS A 66 10.35 15.56 10.59
C LYS A 66 11.70 15.15 11.19
N GLU A 67 12.18 15.91 12.17
CA GLU A 67 13.40 15.55 12.93
C GLU A 67 13.29 14.22 13.66
N THR A 68 12.06 13.78 13.96
CA THR A 68 11.76 12.52 14.63
C THR A 68 10.86 11.64 13.76
N GLY A 69 11.23 10.38 13.56
CA GLY A 69 10.42 9.40 12.83
C GLY A 69 11.23 8.61 11.80
N ALA A 70 10.52 8.05 10.82
CA ALA A 70 11.14 7.40 9.68
C ALA A 70 11.67 8.44 8.67
N THR A 71 12.84 8.17 8.11
CA THR A 71 13.41 8.93 7.00
C THR A 71 13.39 8.08 5.74
N TYR A 72 13.05 8.70 4.62
CA TYR A 72 12.89 8.02 3.34
C TYR A 72 13.98 8.47 2.37
N LYS A 73 14.75 7.52 1.85
CA LYS A 73 15.84 7.75 0.89
C LYS A 73 15.57 7.03 -0.42
N ASP A 74 16.21 7.51 -1.48
CA ASP A 74 16.24 6.86 -2.80
C ASP A 74 14.85 6.58 -3.42
N ASN A 75 13.83 7.35 -3.02
CA ASN A 75 12.47 7.23 -3.53
C ASN A 75 12.44 7.32 -5.06
N THR A 76 11.96 6.24 -5.69
CA THR A 76 11.84 6.11 -7.14
C THR A 76 10.49 5.54 -7.52
N PHE A 77 9.65 6.36 -8.15
CA PHE A 77 8.36 5.94 -8.67
C PHE A 77 8.48 5.42 -10.11
N ASN A 78 8.10 4.16 -10.32
CA ASN A 78 8.09 3.53 -11.63
C ASN A 78 6.71 3.71 -12.29
N LEU A 79 6.63 4.55 -13.32
CA LEU A 79 5.38 4.84 -14.06
C LEU A 79 4.80 3.62 -14.82
N MET A 80 5.61 2.61 -15.12
CA MET A 80 5.15 1.42 -15.84
C MET A 80 4.47 0.40 -14.92
N THR A 81 4.91 0.34 -13.66
CA THR A 81 4.38 -0.60 -12.67
C THR A 81 3.55 0.09 -11.59
N PHE A 82 3.53 1.43 -11.58
CA PHE A 82 2.97 2.25 -10.51
C PHE A 82 3.43 1.77 -9.13
N ARG A 83 4.73 1.52 -9.01
CA ARG A 83 5.38 1.15 -7.75
C ARG A 83 6.36 2.22 -7.32
N ASP A 84 6.31 2.57 -6.04
CA ASP A 84 7.35 3.35 -5.39
C ASP A 84 8.34 2.41 -4.69
N HIS A 85 9.62 2.67 -4.89
CA HIS A 85 10.71 1.99 -4.20
C HIS A 85 11.47 3.00 -3.37
N ASN A 86 11.71 2.68 -2.10
CA ASN A 86 12.50 3.53 -1.23
C ASN A 86 13.23 2.74 -0.14
N THR A 87 14.21 3.41 0.47
CA THR A 87 14.89 2.93 1.66
C THR A 87 14.34 3.69 2.86
N THR A 88 13.63 2.99 3.74
CA THR A 88 13.05 3.56 4.96
C THR A 88 13.99 3.27 6.13
N GLU A 89 14.51 4.32 6.76
CA GLU A 89 15.35 4.22 7.95
C GLU A 89 14.63 4.79 9.18
N PHE A 90 14.63 4.05 10.29
CA PHE A 90 14.06 4.49 11.56
C PHE A 90 14.83 3.89 12.74
N ALA A 91 14.63 4.42 13.96
CA ALA A 91 15.13 3.79 15.18
C ALA A 91 14.00 2.98 15.84
N ASP A 92 14.30 1.74 16.24
CA ASP A 92 13.35 0.95 17.04
C ASP A 92 13.26 1.48 18.49
N ASP A 93 12.36 0.90 19.29
CA ASP A 93 12.13 1.31 20.69
C ASP A 93 13.37 1.16 21.59
N SER A 94 14.37 0.39 21.15
CA SER A 94 15.66 0.22 21.83
C SER A 94 16.75 1.16 21.29
N GLY A 95 16.40 2.08 20.38
CA GLY A 95 17.31 3.02 19.75
C GLY A 95 18.19 2.40 18.66
N ASN A 96 17.95 1.15 18.27
CA ASN A 96 18.72 0.54 17.19
C ASN A 96 18.22 1.06 15.85
N LYS A 97 19.15 1.51 15.00
CA LYS A 97 18.82 1.89 13.62
C LYS A 97 18.39 0.66 12.82
N LYS A 98 17.25 0.76 12.18
CA LYS A 98 16.70 -0.17 11.20
C LYS A 98 16.69 0.49 9.83
N SER A 99 16.89 -0.33 8.81
CA SER A 99 16.80 0.07 7.40
C SER A 99 16.00 -1.00 6.68
N LEU A 100 14.96 -0.58 5.96
CA LEU A 100 14.06 -1.43 5.21
C LEU A 100 14.07 -1.00 3.75
N ASN A 101 14.20 -1.98 2.86
CA ASN A 101 13.90 -1.78 1.44
C ASN A 101 12.40 -1.97 1.27
N CYS A 102 11.72 -0.93 0.85
CA CYS A 102 10.28 -0.87 0.78
C CYS A 102 9.82 -0.79 -0.68
N ASN A 103 8.64 -1.35 -0.93
CA ASN A 103 8.03 -1.45 -2.24
C ASN A 103 6.53 -1.30 -2.09
N GLU A 104 5.99 -0.20 -2.60
CA GLU A 104 4.59 0.17 -2.42
C GLU A 104 3.89 0.28 -3.77
N ARG A 105 2.71 -0.34 -3.90
CA ARG A 105 1.94 -0.35 -5.16
C ARG A 105 0.83 0.72 -5.12
N TYR A 106 0.75 1.56 -6.14
CA TYR A 106 -0.22 2.66 -6.23
C TYR A 106 -1.32 2.41 -7.26
N TYR A 107 -2.55 2.19 -6.84
CA TYR A 107 -3.64 1.84 -7.78
C TYR A 107 -4.36 3.08 -8.29
N VAL A 108 -4.67 3.11 -9.58
CA VAL A 108 -5.62 4.09 -10.13
C VAL A 108 -7.07 3.61 -9.90
N PRO A 109 -8.05 4.53 -9.75
CA PRO A 109 -9.44 4.14 -9.42
C PRO A 109 -10.08 3.14 -10.39
N SER A 110 -9.76 3.21 -11.69
CA SER A 110 -10.27 2.25 -12.68
C SER A 110 -9.67 0.87 -12.50
N GLU A 111 -8.37 0.78 -12.25
CA GLU A 111 -7.63 -0.47 -12.06
C GLU A 111 -8.20 -1.25 -10.89
N ILE A 112 -8.34 -0.61 -9.73
CA ILE A 112 -8.89 -1.29 -8.55
C ILE A 112 -10.35 -1.73 -8.78
N THR A 113 -11.14 -0.95 -9.53
CA THR A 113 -12.50 -1.33 -9.90
C THR A 113 -12.54 -2.57 -10.78
N TRP A 114 -11.58 -2.74 -11.69
CA TRP A 114 -11.48 -3.92 -12.55
C TRP A 114 -11.05 -5.15 -11.77
N ILE A 115 -10.04 -5.00 -10.90
CA ILE A 115 -9.56 -6.09 -10.04
C ILE A 115 -10.68 -6.62 -9.15
N LEU A 116 -11.50 -5.75 -8.56
CA LEU A 116 -12.61 -6.15 -7.69
C LEU A 116 -13.80 -6.78 -8.43
N LYS A 117 -13.86 -6.68 -9.76
CA LYS A 117 -14.88 -7.33 -10.60
C LYS A 117 -14.43 -8.69 -11.14
N SER A 118 -13.13 -9.02 -11.02
CA SER A 118 -12.53 -10.25 -11.54
C SER A 118 -12.74 -11.41 -10.58
#